data_AF-A0AAV1QC10-F1
#
_entry.id   AF-A0AAV1QC10-F1
#
_cell.length_a   1.000
_cell.length_b   1.000
_cell.length_c   1.000
_cell.angle_alpha   90.00
_cell.angle_beta   90.00
_cell.angle_gamma   90.00
#
_symmetry.space_group_name_H-M   'P 1'
#
loop_
_entity.id
_entity.type
_entity.pdbx_description
1 polymer ?
#
loop_
_entity_poly.entity_id
_entity_poly.type
_entity_poly.pdbx_seq_one_letter_code
_entity_poly.pdbx_strand_id
1 'polypeptide(L)'
;MEGNATASEKPIRQSQSLCAGEQEYVHKRKQVVLESLNNLGVNCTDTDSVPHITFLGSGGGQRAAVALVGSLYQMKQDGLLDTLLYMGGVSGSTWSMTSLYSDPQWSDNMDQAVSRLSGPGVELEEALAWLDERSKEEHFSLTDIWGVMTSAGIMNQLDLRRLSDEASRNATNPYPVYSAIEKHCFTDGPIEGKWFEMSPHEAGFTELGVFVETSLLGSRFESGELLEVKPEMDMVKLQGVLGCALAHEETAREFIPPWLDVLGNVDSAAEEYLRMFNVLDKLIAMIKGTIQDPRALSDLDKLQKILQDKVNQNKTELLESKSSEERKTLFKQWSLELVVAVEIWSRSLEDGPFKTHVSLLTKQIIPLVLKWEWGPTGNFLYQYQDSSIPQCLSSKERFHLVDAGLLINVGYPSFLGDKRDIDLIIAPESSAGNMFE
;
A
#
# COMPACT_ATOMS: atom_id res chain seq x y z
N MET A 1 11.84 0.25 -51.06
CA MET A 1 10.88 0.38 -49.96
C MET A 1 11.07 -0.84 -49.08
N GLU A 2 12.09 -0.79 -48.23
CA GLU A 2 12.29 -1.78 -47.18
C GLU A 2 11.67 -1.16 -45.93
N GLY A 3 10.66 -1.84 -45.38
CA GLY A 3 9.97 -1.41 -44.18
C GLY A 3 10.94 -1.49 -43.01
N ASN A 4 11.01 -0.39 -42.26
CA ASN A 4 11.63 -0.36 -40.93
C ASN A 4 11.01 -1.47 -40.10
N ALA A 5 11.78 -2.52 -39.84
CA ALA A 5 11.56 -3.40 -38.71
C ALA A 5 11.65 -2.52 -37.46
N THR A 6 10.51 -2.28 -36.83
CA THR A 6 10.44 -1.72 -35.48
C THR A 6 11.33 -2.59 -34.59
N ALA A 7 12.45 -2.04 -34.12
CA ALA A 7 13.24 -2.67 -33.09
C ALA A 7 12.29 -2.99 -31.93
N SER A 8 12.24 -4.27 -31.54
CA SER A 8 11.49 -4.70 -30.35
C SER A 8 11.95 -3.82 -29.18
N GLU A 9 11.07 -2.94 -28.69
CA GLU A 9 11.35 -2.22 -27.46
C GLU A 9 11.57 -3.27 -26.37
N LYS A 10 12.71 -3.17 -25.67
CA LYS A 10 12.99 -4.04 -24.52
C LYS A 10 11.90 -3.75 -23.48
N PRO A 11 11.24 -4.78 -22.94
CA PRO A 11 10.14 -4.57 -22.00
C PRO A 11 10.60 -3.96 -20.67
N ILE A 12 11.91 -4.02 -20.39
CA ILE A 12 12.56 -3.34 -19.26
C ILE A 12 13.29 -2.12 -19.80
N ARG A 13 12.91 -0.96 -19.29
CA ARG A 13 13.52 0.33 -19.57
C ARG A 13 14.58 0.63 -18.52
N GLN A 14 15.79 0.95 -18.96
CA GLN A 14 16.90 1.39 -18.10
C GLN A 14 17.27 2.82 -18.43
N SER A 15 16.83 3.78 -17.60
CA SER A 15 17.18 5.19 -17.71
C SER A 15 16.74 5.95 -16.45
N GLN A 16 17.58 6.91 -16.06
CA GLN A 16 17.34 7.87 -14.97
C GLN A 16 16.41 9.03 -15.36
N SER A 17 16.09 9.17 -16.64
CA SER A 17 15.16 10.22 -17.12
C SER A 17 13.70 9.80 -16.97
N LEU A 18 12.76 10.69 -17.28
CA LEU A 18 11.34 10.35 -17.41
C LEU A 18 11.08 9.44 -18.63
N CYS A 19 10.05 8.60 -18.57
CA CYS A 19 9.51 7.93 -19.76
C CYS A 19 8.74 8.93 -20.63
N ALA A 20 8.53 8.57 -21.91
CA ALA A 20 7.86 9.46 -22.87
C ALA A 20 6.44 9.84 -22.43
N GLY A 21 5.69 8.90 -21.84
CA GLY A 21 4.34 9.15 -21.36
C GLY A 21 4.27 10.16 -20.20
N GLU A 22 5.18 10.05 -19.23
CA GLU A 22 5.27 11.04 -18.15
C GLU A 22 5.70 12.41 -18.70
N GLN A 23 6.67 12.47 -19.61
CA GLN A 23 7.09 13.73 -20.26
C GLN A 23 5.92 14.42 -20.99
N GLU A 24 5.14 13.66 -21.75
CA GLU A 24 3.98 14.19 -22.47
C GLU A 24 2.90 14.70 -21.50
N TYR A 25 2.58 13.92 -20.46
CA TYR A 25 1.59 14.32 -19.45
C TYR A 25 2.02 15.61 -18.75
N VAL A 26 3.27 15.67 -18.28
CA VAL A 26 3.82 16.83 -17.57
C VAL A 26 3.88 18.06 -18.47
N HIS A 27 4.25 17.90 -19.74
CA HIS A 27 4.25 18.99 -20.70
C HIS A 27 2.83 19.60 -20.86
N LYS A 28 1.80 18.76 -20.95
CA LYS A 28 0.40 19.23 -20.97
C LYS A 28 0.01 19.88 -19.64
N ARG A 29 0.37 19.28 -18.51
CA ARG A 29 0.05 19.79 -17.17
C ARG A 29 0.66 21.18 -16.93
N LYS A 30 1.87 21.43 -17.42
CA LYS A 30 2.54 22.74 -17.33
C LYS A 30 1.71 23.88 -17.92
N GLN A 31 0.83 23.62 -18.89
CA GLN A 31 -0.08 24.63 -19.43
C GLN A 31 -1.13 25.07 -18.41
N VAL A 32 -1.69 24.11 -17.65
CA VAL A 32 -2.64 24.38 -16.57
C VAL A 32 -1.96 25.14 -15.43
N VAL A 33 -0.75 24.69 -15.04
CA VAL A 33 0.04 25.35 -14.00
C VAL A 33 0.41 26.78 -14.39
N LEU A 34 0.82 27.00 -15.65
CA LEU A 34 1.14 28.32 -16.18
C LEU A 34 -0.04 29.29 -16.04
N GLU A 35 -1.25 28.85 -16.40
CA GLU A 35 -2.46 29.66 -16.26
C GLU A 35 -2.78 29.95 -14.80
N SER A 36 -2.73 28.92 -13.94
CA SER A 36 -3.00 29.04 -12.50
C SER A 36 -2.03 30.02 -11.81
N LEU A 37 -0.73 29.90 -12.06
CA LEU A 37 0.29 30.80 -11.48
C LEU A 37 0.11 32.25 -11.93
N ASN A 38 -0.17 32.48 -13.21
CA ASN A 38 -0.43 33.83 -13.71
C ASN A 38 -1.69 34.45 -13.09
N ASN A 39 -2.74 33.65 -12.88
CA ASN A 39 -3.96 34.10 -12.18
C ASN A 39 -3.69 34.46 -10.70
N LEU A 40 -2.70 33.83 -10.07
CA LEU A 40 -2.22 34.15 -8.72
C LEU A 40 -1.23 35.34 -8.69
N GLY A 41 -0.90 35.92 -9.85
CA GLY A 41 0.05 37.04 -9.97
C GLY A 41 1.52 36.63 -9.98
N VAL A 42 1.82 35.33 -10.13
CA VAL A 42 3.17 34.81 -10.37
C VAL A 42 3.43 34.79 -11.87
N ASN A 43 4.20 35.75 -12.37
CA ASN A 43 4.42 35.93 -13.80
C ASN A 43 5.35 34.84 -14.36
N CYS A 44 4.78 33.89 -15.08
CA CYS A 44 5.49 32.88 -15.88
C CYS A 44 5.25 33.18 -17.38
N THR A 45 6.32 33.20 -18.19
CA THR A 45 6.24 33.58 -19.62
C THR A 45 5.79 32.44 -20.52
N ASP A 46 6.17 31.21 -20.16
CA ASP A 46 5.96 29.98 -20.92
C ASP A 46 6.06 28.77 -19.99
N THR A 47 5.82 27.57 -20.53
CA THR A 47 5.87 26.31 -19.78
C THR A 47 7.26 25.95 -19.25
N ASP A 48 8.33 26.52 -19.81
CA ASP A 48 9.70 26.25 -19.36
C ASP A 48 10.05 27.10 -18.14
N SER A 49 9.37 28.24 -17.96
CA SER A 49 9.48 29.12 -16.78
C SER A 49 8.60 28.71 -15.59
N VAL A 50 7.80 27.64 -15.73
CA VAL A 50 6.90 27.16 -14.67
C VAL A 50 7.70 26.36 -13.63
N PRO A 51 7.64 26.73 -12.32
CA PRO A 51 8.27 25.95 -11.28
C PRO A 51 7.60 24.58 -11.12
N HIS A 52 8.40 23.55 -10.87
CA HIS A 52 7.93 22.21 -10.62
C HIS A 52 7.52 22.05 -9.15
N ILE A 53 6.23 22.19 -8.89
CA ILE A 53 5.65 22.08 -7.56
C ILE A 53 5.01 20.69 -7.39
N THR A 54 5.38 19.99 -6.32
CA THR A 54 4.80 18.69 -5.96
C THR A 54 4.16 18.73 -4.58
N PHE A 55 3.10 17.93 -4.40
CA PHE A 55 2.46 17.70 -3.11
C PHE A 55 2.70 16.27 -2.64
N LEU A 56 3.29 16.08 -1.46
CA LEU A 56 3.67 14.76 -0.93
C LEU A 56 2.94 14.46 0.39
N GLY A 57 1.89 13.64 0.33
CA GLY A 57 1.17 13.21 1.52
C GLY A 57 1.94 12.18 2.33
N SER A 58 2.12 12.42 3.63
CA SER A 58 2.76 11.46 4.53
C SER A 58 1.88 10.24 4.80
N GLY A 59 2.44 9.20 5.44
CA GLY A 59 1.66 8.10 5.99
C GLY A 59 0.93 8.47 7.29
N GLY A 60 0.10 7.55 7.77
CA GLY A 60 -0.73 7.77 8.97
C GLY A 60 -2.14 7.19 8.92
N GLY A 61 -2.39 6.21 8.05
CA GLY A 61 -3.70 5.56 7.89
C GLY A 61 -4.83 6.55 7.59
N GLN A 62 -6.01 6.32 8.17
CA GLN A 62 -7.20 7.14 7.92
C GLN A 62 -6.99 8.63 8.25
N ARG A 63 -6.15 8.95 9.24
CA ARG A 63 -5.81 10.34 9.58
C ARG A 63 -5.12 11.04 8.41
N ALA A 64 -4.12 10.39 7.82
CA ALA A 64 -3.44 10.91 6.63
C ALA A 64 -4.40 10.99 5.44
N ALA A 65 -5.26 9.99 5.25
CA ALA A 65 -6.27 9.99 4.20
C ALA A 65 -7.19 11.24 4.28
N VAL A 66 -7.74 11.54 5.46
CA VAL A 66 -8.61 12.70 5.68
C VAL A 66 -7.82 14.02 5.56
N ALA A 67 -6.62 14.07 6.14
CA ALA A 67 -5.76 15.25 6.08
C ALA A 67 -5.35 15.62 4.64
N LEU A 68 -5.06 14.62 3.80
CA LEU A 68 -4.76 14.81 2.38
C LEU A 68 -5.91 15.52 1.67
N VAL A 69 -7.12 14.98 1.76
CA VAL A 69 -8.30 15.56 1.08
C VAL A 69 -8.61 16.95 1.61
N GLY A 70 -8.53 17.17 2.93
CA GLY A 70 -8.73 18.48 3.53
C GLY A 70 -7.70 19.52 3.05
N SER A 71 -6.43 19.12 2.92
CA SER A 71 -5.37 19.99 2.42
C SER A 71 -5.61 20.37 0.96
N LEU A 72 -5.94 19.40 0.10
CA LEU A 72 -6.26 19.64 -1.31
C LEU A 72 -7.52 20.48 -1.48
N TYR A 73 -8.51 20.30 -0.59
CA TYR A 73 -9.72 21.12 -0.58
C TYR A 73 -9.38 22.59 -0.35
N GLN A 74 -8.60 22.87 0.70
CA GLN A 74 -8.16 24.23 1.01
C GLN A 74 -7.29 24.81 -0.12
N MET A 75 -6.37 24.03 -0.68
CA MET A 75 -5.58 24.45 -1.84
C MET A 75 -6.46 24.81 -3.04
N LYS A 76 -7.58 24.12 -3.28
CA LYS A 76 -8.53 24.51 -4.34
C LYS A 76 -9.19 25.84 -4.03
N GLN A 77 -9.61 26.08 -2.79
CA GLN A 77 -10.20 27.36 -2.37
C GLN A 77 -9.23 28.53 -2.57
N ASP A 78 -7.94 28.29 -2.32
CA ASP A 78 -6.89 29.30 -2.45
C ASP A 78 -6.32 29.41 -3.88
N GLY A 79 -6.83 28.62 -4.84
CA GLY A 79 -6.35 28.59 -6.23
C GLY A 79 -4.98 27.92 -6.42
N LEU A 80 -4.45 27.27 -5.38
CA LEU A 80 -3.13 26.61 -5.35
C LEU A 80 -3.15 25.16 -5.87
N LEU A 81 -4.31 24.49 -5.92
CA LEU A 81 -4.35 23.10 -6.35
C LEU A 81 -3.85 22.92 -7.80
N ASP A 82 -4.23 23.85 -8.67
CA ASP A 82 -3.87 23.81 -10.08
C ASP A 82 -2.43 24.24 -10.35
N THR A 83 -1.69 24.69 -9.34
CA THR A 83 -0.24 24.94 -9.46
C THR A 83 0.60 23.69 -9.32
N LEU A 84 0.00 22.56 -8.91
CA LEU A 84 0.72 21.30 -8.71
C LEU A 84 0.95 20.57 -10.05
N LEU A 85 2.20 20.20 -10.32
CA LEU A 85 2.56 19.28 -11.39
C LEU A 85 2.34 17.83 -10.98
N TYR A 86 2.69 17.52 -9.74
CA TYR A 86 2.75 16.15 -9.23
C TYR A 86 2.03 16.01 -7.90
N MET A 87 1.55 14.80 -7.65
CA MET A 87 1.07 14.36 -6.34
C MET A 87 1.69 13.01 -6.01
N GLY A 88 2.34 12.94 -4.87
CA GLY A 88 2.88 11.72 -4.29
C GLY A 88 2.27 11.41 -2.93
N GLY A 89 2.35 10.16 -2.52
CA GLY A 89 1.95 9.78 -1.18
C GLY A 89 2.43 8.39 -0.78
N VAL A 90 2.46 8.15 0.53
CA VAL A 90 2.74 6.83 1.12
C VAL A 90 1.62 6.44 2.09
N SER A 91 1.47 5.15 2.36
CA SER A 91 0.49 4.63 3.32
C SER A 91 -0.91 5.24 3.13
N GLY A 92 -1.56 5.68 4.22
CA GLY A 92 -2.90 6.26 4.23
C GLY A 92 -3.17 7.39 3.21
N SER A 93 -2.17 8.17 2.82
CA SER A 93 -2.33 9.19 1.76
C SER A 93 -2.67 8.55 0.40
N THR A 94 -2.14 7.36 0.12
CA THR A 94 -2.40 6.65 -1.13
C THR A 94 -3.84 6.15 -1.24
N TRP A 95 -4.53 5.95 -0.11
CA TRP A 95 -5.94 5.57 -0.08
C TRP A 95 -6.82 6.71 -0.61
N SER A 96 -6.55 7.94 -0.15
CA SER A 96 -7.24 9.12 -0.67
C SER A 96 -6.85 9.45 -2.09
N MET A 97 -5.58 9.29 -2.48
CA MET A 97 -5.18 9.42 -3.89
C MET A 97 -5.99 8.46 -4.76
N THR A 98 -6.08 7.19 -4.37
CA THR A 98 -6.87 6.20 -5.13
C THR A 98 -8.33 6.65 -5.31
N SER A 99 -8.97 7.11 -4.23
CA SER A 99 -10.36 7.59 -4.26
C SER A 99 -10.53 8.87 -5.08
N LEU A 100 -9.56 9.79 -5.06
CA LEU A 100 -9.57 11.01 -5.87
C LEU A 100 -9.48 10.68 -7.36
N TYR A 101 -8.47 9.90 -7.74
CA TYR A 101 -8.23 9.54 -9.13
C TYR A 101 -9.29 8.56 -9.69
N SER A 102 -10.23 8.07 -8.88
CA SER A 102 -11.43 7.39 -9.44
C SER A 102 -12.31 8.34 -10.26
N ASP A 103 -12.12 9.64 -10.11
CA ASP A 103 -12.78 10.68 -10.89
C ASP A 103 -11.76 11.42 -11.77
N PRO A 104 -11.89 11.33 -13.11
CA PRO A 104 -10.99 12.01 -14.04
C PRO A 104 -10.90 13.54 -13.87
N GLN A 105 -11.86 14.17 -13.20
CA GLN A 105 -11.93 15.63 -13.00
C GLN A 105 -11.98 16.02 -11.52
N TRP A 106 -11.45 15.18 -10.62
CA TRP A 106 -11.57 15.41 -9.18
C TRP A 106 -11.05 16.77 -8.71
N SER A 107 -9.99 17.30 -9.34
CA SER A 107 -9.39 18.59 -8.96
C SER A 107 -10.28 19.80 -9.30
N ASP A 108 -11.26 19.63 -10.20
CA ASP A 108 -12.27 20.65 -10.50
C ASP A 108 -13.42 20.66 -9.48
N ASN A 109 -13.68 19.53 -8.81
CA ASN A 109 -14.81 19.34 -7.90
C ASN A 109 -14.40 18.69 -6.56
N MET A 110 -13.68 19.45 -5.75
CA MET A 110 -13.27 19.01 -4.42
C MET A 110 -14.43 18.78 -3.44
N ASP A 111 -15.60 19.41 -3.64
CA ASP A 111 -16.78 19.15 -2.80
C ASP A 111 -17.26 17.70 -2.98
N GLN A 112 -17.26 17.19 -4.23
CA GLN A 112 -17.59 15.80 -4.49
C GLN A 112 -16.55 14.85 -3.87
N ALA A 113 -15.25 15.17 -3.98
CA ALA A 113 -14.19 14.39 -3.34
C ALA A 113 -14.38 14.30 -1.81
N VAL A 114 -14.68 15.41 -1.14
CA VAL A 114 -14.97 15.42 0.30
C VAL A 114 -16.21 14.59 0.62
N SER A 115 -17.27 14.71 -0.19
CA SER A 115 -18.51 13.96 0.05
C SER A 115 -18.31 12.44 0.00
N ARG A 116 -17.38 11.94 -0.82
CA ARG A 116 -17.08 10.50 -0.94
C ARG A 116 -16.49 9.92 0.35
N LEU A 117 -15.71 10.70 1.12
CA LEU A 117 -15.17 10.24 2.41
C LEU A 117 -16.28 9.88 3.41
N SER A 118 -17.45 10.49 3.28
CA SER A 118 -18.64 10.22 4.10
C SER A 118 -19.76 9.53 3.30
N GLY A 119 -19.43 8.98 2.13
CA GLY A 119 -20.37 8.30 1.25
C GLY A 119 -20.88 6.98 1.86
N PRO A 120 -21.92 6.38 1.25
CA PRO A 120 -22.36 5.05 1.65
C PRO A 120 -21.21 4.05 1.52
N GLY A 121 -21.10 3.15 2.50
CA GLY A 121 -20.11 2.07 2.49
C GLY A 121 -20.32 1.11 1.34
N VAL A 122 -19.28 0.32 1.07
CA VAL A 122 -19.37 -0.83 0.17
C VAL A 122 -20.13 -1.94 0.87
N GLU A 123 -21.07 -2.57 0.17
CA GLU A 123 -21.83 -3.71 0.70
C GLU A 123 -20.89 -4.89 1.00
N LEU A 124 -21.10 -5.56 2.13
CA LEU A 124 -20.23 -6.65 2.58
C LEU A 124 -20.14 -7.77 1.55
N GLU A 125 -21.25 -8.10 0.89
CA GLU A 125 -21.32 -9.11 -0.17
C GLU A 125 -20.41 -8.76 -1.36
N GLU A 126 -20.27 -7.47 -1.71
CA GLU A 126 -19.41 -7.01 -2.80
C GLU A 126 -17.93 -7.19 -2.44
N ALA A 127 -17.55 -6.78 -1.22
CA ALA A 127 -16.19 -6.98 -0.71
C ALA A 127 -15.81 -8.48 -0.63
N LEU A 128 -16.74 -9.33 -0.18
CA LEU A 128 -16.53 -10.78 -0.13
C LEU A 128 -16.46 -11.41 -1.52
N ALA A 129 -17.25 -10.94 -2.47
CA ALA A 129 -17.19 -11.42 -3.85
C ALA A 129 -15.84 -11.07 -4.50
N TRP A 130 -15.32 -9.87 -4.25
CA TRP A 130 -13.98 -9.49 -4.71
C TRP A 130 -12.91 -10.41 -4.10
N LEU A 131 -12.97 -10.66 -2.79
CA LEU A 131 -12.04 -11.58 -2.11
C LEU A 131 -12.12 -13.01 -2.63
N ASP A 132 -13.33 -13.54 -2.85
CA ASP A 132 -13.51 -14.88 -3.42
C ASP A 132 -12.84 -15.01 -4.79
N GLU A 133 -13.02 -14.01 -5.65
CA GLU A 133 -12.38 -14.02 -6.97
C GLU A 133 -10.86 -13.94 -6.87
N ARG A 134 -10.32 -13.03 -6.03
CA ARG A 134 -8.87 -12.92 -5.82
C ARG A 134 -8.27 -14.18 -5.19
N SER A 135 -9.01 -14.89 -4.35
CA SER A 135 -8.54 -16.12 -3.70
C SER A 135 -8.21 -17.26 -4.68
N LYS A 136 -8.64 -17.15 -5.94
CA LYS A 136 -8.35 -18.10 -7.02
C LYS A 136 -7.01 -17.82 -7.70
N GLU A 137 -6.43 -16.64 -7.48
CA GLU A 137 -5.12 -16.29 -8.02
C GLU A 137 -4.01 -17.10 -7.33
N GLU A 138 -2.94 -17.38 -8.06
CA GLU A 138 -1.77 -18.10 -7.55
C GLU A 138 -1.12 -17.39 -6.33
N HIS A 139 -1.33 -16.08 -6.19
CA HIS A 139 -0.63 -15.19 -5.26
C HIS A 139 -1.55 -14.41 -4.34
N PHE A 140 -2.69 -15.01 -3.97
CA PHE A 140 -3.52 -14.48 -2.91
C PHE A 140 -2.76 -14.46 -1.57
N SER A 141 -2.73 -13.30 -0.92
CA SER A 141 -1.88 -13.02 0.24
C SER A 141 -2.57 -12.08 1.24
N LEU A 142 -1.91 -11.77 2.35
CA LEU A 142 -2.48 -10.82 3.33
C LEU A 142 -2.64 -9.41 2.76
N THR A 143 -1.90 -9.09 1.69
CA THR A 143 -2.06 -7.84 0.92
C THR A 143 -3.48 -7.70 0.37
N ASP A 144 -4.07 -8.77 -0.15
CA ASP A 144 -5.42 -8.73 -0.74
C ASP A 144 -6.48 -8.50 0.35
N ILE A 145 -6.32 -9.17 1.50
CA ILE A 145 -7.16 -8.93 2.68
C ILE A 145 -7.05 -7.47 3.12
N TRP A 146 -5.84 -6.94 3.22
CA TRP A 146 -5.65 -5.56 3.67
C TRP A 146 -6.15 -4.52 2.64
N GLY A 147 -5.99 -4.81 1.35
CA GLY A 147 -6.48 -3.99 0.25
C GLY A 147 -8.00 -3.83 0.30
N VAL A 148 -8.75 -4.93 0.43
CA VAL A 148 -10.22 -4.83 0.53
C VAL A 148 -10.66 -4.15 1.81
N MET A 149 -9.97 -4.38 2.94
CA MET A 149 -10.37 -3.79 4.22
C MET A 149 -10.14 -2.29 4.27
N THR A 150 -9.02 -1.80 3.71
CA THR A 150 -8.77 -0.36 3.57
C THR A 150 -9.72 0.28 2.56
N SER A 151 -9.86 -0.32 1.38
CA SER A 151 -10.71 0.21 0.31
C SER A 151 -12.19 0.23 0.72
N ALA A 152 -12.77 -0.94 0.99
CA ALA A 152 -14.19 -1.07 1.31
C ALA A 152 -14.52 -0.64 2.74
N GLY A 153 -13.70 -1.02 3.73
CA GLY A 153 -14.01 -0.84 5.15
C GLY A 153 -13.65 0.53 5.72
N ILE A 154 -12.64 1.21 5.17
CA ILE A 154 -12.22 2.55 5.63
C ILE A 154 -12.61 3.63 4.63
N MET A 155 -12.27 3.42 3.36
CA MET A 155 -12.51 4.41 2.30
C MET A 155 -13.90 4.33 1.68
N ASN A 156 -14.72 3.33 2.05
CA ASN A 156 -16.06 3.12 1.53
C ASN A 156 -16.11 3.02 -0.01
N GLN A 157 -15.07 2.43 -0.63
CA GLN A 157 -14.97 2.34 -2.09
C GLN A 157 -14.24 1.07 -2.53
N LEU A 158 -14.72 0.42 -3.58
CA LEU A 158 -13.98 -0.61 -4.32
C LEU A 158 -13.61 -0.08 -5.69
N ASP A 159 -12.36 0.37 -5.84
CA ASP A 159 -11.85 0.85 -7.11
C ASP A 159 -11.17 -0.28 -7.90
N LEU A 160 -11.92 -0.89 -8.82
CA LEU A 160 -11.43 -2.00 -9.64
C LEU A 160 -10.64 -1.57 -10.87
N ARG A 161 -10.38 -0.26 -11.02
CA ARG A 161 -9.57 0.25 -12.13
C ARG A 161 -8.11 -0.17 -11.94
N ARG A 162 -7.35 -0.01 -13.02
CA ARG A 162 -5.90 -0.20 -13.04
C ARG A 162 -5.20 1.15 -12.97
N LEU A 163 -3.99 1.18 -12.45
CA LEU A 163 -3.20 2.41 -12.43
C LEU A 163 -2.84 2.83 -13.86
N SER A 164 -2.57 1.87 -14.74
CA SER A 164 -2.27 2.17 -16.15
C SER A 164 -3.44 2.81 -16.93
N ASP A 165 -4.69 2.65 -16.46
CA ASP A 165 -5.85 3.30 -17.09
C ASP A 165 -5.77 4.84 -17.00
N GLU A 166 -5.00 5.38 -16.04
CA GLU A 166 -4.75 6.82 -15.88
C GLU A 166 -3.86 7.41 -16.99
N ALA A 167 -3.05 6.60 -17.67
CA ALA A 167 -2.04 7.08 -18.64
C ALA A 167 -2.68 7.82 -19.82
N SER A 168 -3.91 7.46 -20.18
CA SER A 168 -4.65 8.04 -21.31
C SER A 168 -5.46 9.29 -20.95
N ARG A 169 -5.46 9.70 -19.68
CA ARG A 169 -6.33 10.80 -19.22
C ARG A 169 -5.77 12.18 -19.54
N ASN A 170 -6.65 13.17 -19.52
CA ASN A 170 -6.25 14.56 -19.62
C ASN A 170 -5.37 14.97 -18.43
N ALA A 171 -4.47 15.92 -18.67
CA ALA A 171 -3.57 16.47 -17.65
C ALA A 171 -4.24 17.53 -16.75
N THR A 172 -5.53 17.33 -16.45
CA THR A 172 -6.34 18.21 -15.59
C THR A 172 -6.04 18.02 -14.11
N ASN A 173 -5.49 16.88 -13.70
CA ASN A 173 -5.06 16.64 -12.34
C ASN A 173 -3.53 16.65 -12.26
N PRO A 174 -2.93 16.84 -11.07
CA PRO A 174 -1.50 16.57 -10.88
C PRO A 174 -1.16 15.12 -11.28
N TYR A 175 0.06 14.85 -11.72
CA TYR A 175 0.47 13.49 -12.08
C TYR A 175 0.68 12.63 -10.82
N PRO A 176 -0.01 11.48 -10.68
CA PRO A 176 0.08 10.66 -9.48
C PRO A 176 1.33 9.76 -9.49
N VAL A 177 2.04 9.72 -8.37
CA VAL A 177 3.12 8.75 -8.13
C VAL A 177 2.90 8.07 -6.78
N TYR A 178 2.80 6.75 -6.79
CA TYR A 178 2.66 5.91 -5.61
C TYR A 178 4.01 5.28 -5.26
N SER A 179 4.26 5.05 -3.97
CA SER A 179 5.54 4.51 -3.53
C SER A 179 5.38 3.29 -2.63
N ALA A 180 6.23 2.30 -2.86
CA ALA A 180 6.41 1.10 -2.05
C ALA A 180 7.92 0.88 -1.81
N ILE A 181 8.25 -0.13 -1.03
CA ILE A 181 9.63 -0.60 -0.87
C ILE A 181 9.72 -2.11 -1.07
N GLU A 182 10.87 -2.59 -1.55
CA GLU A 182 11.19 -4.01 -1.56
C GLU A 182 11.69 -4.46 -0.19
N LYS A 183 11.10 -5.55 0.33
CA LYS A 183 11.26 -6.01 1.71
C LYS A 183 12.55 -6.78 1.98
N HIS A 184 13.32 -7.26 1.00
CA HIS A 184 14.39 -8.24 1.23
C HIS A 184 15.77 -7.83 0.72
N CYS A 185 15.89 -6.71 0.02
CA CYS A 185 17.14 -6.25 -0.57
C CYS A 185 17.75 -5.09 0.24
N PHE A 186 18.68 -5.41 1.15
CA PHE A 186 19.15 -4.49 2.22
C PHE A 186 20.65 -4.17 2.22
N THR A 187 21.34 -4.14 1.09
CA THR A 187 22.81 -4.25 1.13
C THR A 187 23.56 -2.97 1.49
N ASP A 188 23.13 -1.76 1.09
CA ASP A 188 24.07 -0.61 1.09
C ASP A 188 23.55 0.74 1.64
N GLY A 189 22.35 0.80 2.21
CA GLY A 189 21.82 2.02 2.84
C GLY A 189 20.35 1.92 3.20
N PRO A 190 19.74 2.96 3.78
CA PRO A 190 18.32 2.94 4.06
C PRO A 190 17.50 2.84 2.77
N ILE A 191 17.91 3.48 1.67
CA ILE A 191 17.08 3.67 0.46
C ILE A 191 17.61 2.93 -0.77
N GLU A 192 18.92 2.67 -0.85
CA GLU A 192 19.57 2.14 -2.06
C GLU A 192 19.04 0.74 -2.42
N GLY A 193 18.41 0.64 -3.61
CA GLY A 193 17.87 -0.61 -4.15
C GLY A 193 16.54 -1.07 -3.55
N LYS A 194 15.88 -0.24 -2.72
CA LYS A 194 14.60 -0.59 -2.07
C LYS A 194 13.42 0.17 -2.60
N TRP A 195 13.59 1.45 -2.93
CA TRP A 195 12.44 2.30 -3.25
C TRP A 195 11.84 1.90 -4.59
N PHE A 196 10.54 1.69 -4.57
CA PHE A 196 9.78 1.27 -5.74
C PHE A 196 8.69 2.31 -6.01
N GLU A 197 8.73 2.91 -7.18
CA GLU A 197 7.69 3.86 -7.59
C GLU A 197 6.76 3.25 -8.62
N MET A 198 5.51 3.68 -8.58
CA MET A 198 4.45 3.27 -9.50
C MET A 198 3.72 4.52 -9.97
N SER A 199 3.70 4.72 -11.28
CA SER A 199 2.97 5.79 -11.94
C SER A 199 2.01 5.20 -12.97
N PRO A 200 1.14 5.99 -13.61
CA PRO A 200 0.32 5.51 -14.72
C PRO A 200 1.11 4.85 -15.86
N HIS A 201 2.35 5.28 -16.11
CA HIS A 201 3.11 4.84 -17.28
C HIS A 201 4.13 3.76 -16.97
N GLU A 202 4.89 3.92 -15.88
CA GLU A 202 5.94 2.99 -15.50
C GLU A 202 5.97 2.72 -14.00
N ALA A 203 6.48 1.53 -13.65
CA ALA A 203 6.73 1.09 -12.30
C ALA A 203 8.15 0.50 -12.20
N GLY A 204 8.89 0.82 -11.14
CA GLY A 204 10.28 0.40 -11.05
C GLY A 204 11.08 0.99 -9.89
N PHE A 205 12.37 0.67 -9.90
CA PHE A 205 13.33 1.09 -8.88
C PHE A 205 13.99 2.39 -9.31
N THR A 206 13.64 3.49 -8.65
CA THR A 206 14.02 4.83 -9.11
C THR A 206 15.53 5.05 -9.04
N GLU A 207 16.19 4.63 -7.96
CA GLU A 207 17.63 4.79 -7.77
C GLU A 207 18.42 3.98 -8.81
N LEU A 208 17.91 2.81 -9.18
CA LEU A 208 18.54 1.93 -10.17
C LEU A 208 18.21 2.33 -11.61
N GLY A 209 17.25 3.23 -11.81
CA GLY A 209 16.80 3.66 -13.12
C GLY A 209 16.17 2.54 -13.95
N VAL A 210 15.63 1.48 -13.32
CA VAL A 210 15.04 0.32 -14.02
C VAL A 210 13.54 0.22 -13.81
N PHE A 211 12.82 0.14 -14.92
CA PHE A 211 11.36 0.27 -14.97
C PHE A 211 10.75 -0.71 -15.97
N VAL A 212 9.48 -1.04 -15.76
CA VAL A 212 8.59 -1.68 -16.72
C VAL A 212 7.34 -0.83 -16.89
N GLU A 213 6.59 -1.04 -17.98
CA GLU A 213 5.24 -0.49 -18.08
C GLU A 213 4.40 -0.96 -16.89
N THR A 214 3.61 -0.05 -16.30
CA THR A 214 2.81 -0.36 -15.11
C THR A 214 1.85 -1.53 -15.32
N SER A 215 1.32 -1.67 -16.55
CA SER A 215 0.46 -2.79 -16.96
C SER A 215 1.15 -4.16 -16.92
N LEU A 216 2.49 -4.19 -16.96
CA LEU A 216 3.30 -5.40 -16.90
C LEU A 216 3.78 -5.72 -15.47
N LEU A 217 3.55 -4.84 -14.49
CA LEU A 217 3.93 -5.09 -13.11
C LEU A 217 3.22 -6.35 -12.58
N GLY A 218 4.01 -7.30 -12.08
CA GLY A 218 3.51 -8.60 -11.61
C GLY A 218 3.50 -9.70 -12.68
N SER A 219 3.82 -9.37 -13.94
CA SER A 219 4.04 -10.35 -15.01
C SER A 219 5.32 -11.18 -14.78
N ARG A 220 5.48 -12.29 -15.52
CA ARG A 220 6.65 -13.15 -15.40
C ARG A 220 7.72 -12.75 -16.39
N PHE A 221 8.93 -12.55 -15.89
CA PHE A 221 10.11 -12.24 -16.67
C PHE A 221 11.23 -13.21 -16.33
N GLU A 222 12.17 -13.38 -17.26
CA GLU A 222 13.43 -14.07 -17.02
C GLU A 222 14.50 -13.48 -17.95
N SER A 223 15.68 -13.17 -17.40
CA SER A 223 16.82 -12.66 -18.18
C SER A 223 16.50 -11.41 -19.03
N GLY A 224 15.55 -10.59 -18.58
CA GLY A 224 15.11 -9.38 -19.27
C GLY A 224 14.02 -9.57 -20.32
N GLU A 225 13.57 -10.80 -20.54
CA GLU A 225 12.50 -11.13 -21.48
C GLU A 225 11.16 -11.33 -20.75
N LEU A 226 10.08 -10.84 -21.34
CA LEU A 226 8.72 -11.04 -20.85
C LEU A 226 8.23 -12.44 -21.27
N LEU A 227 8.04 -13.34 -20.29
CA LEU A 227 7.63 -14.72 -20.52
C LEU A 227 6.10 -14.88 -20.54
N GLU A 228 5.40 -14.21 -19.63
CA GLU A 228 3.96 -14.33 -19.47
C GLU A 228 3.38 -13.03 -18.94
N VAL A 229 2.45 -12.43 -19.69
CA VAL A 229 1.66 -11.28 -19.22
C VAL A 229 0.65 -11.77 -18.18
N LYS A 230 0.72 -11.21 -16.97
CA LYS A 230 -0.29 -11.40 -15.93
C LYS A 230 -1.23 -10.20 -15.90
N PRO A 231 -2.49 -10.35 -15.42
CA PRO A 231 -3.36 -9.21 -15.19
C PRO A 231 -2.72 -8.20 -14.23
N GLU A 232 -2.79 -6.91 -14.56
CA GLU A 232 -2.37 -5.83 -13.67
C GLU A 232 -3.19 -5.85 -12.37
N MET A 233 -2.55 -5.46 -11.27
CA MET A 233 -3.23 -5.22 -10.00
C MET A 233 -4.31 -4.14 -10.18
N ASP A 234 -5.51 -4.40 -9.67
CA ASP A 234 -6.47 -3.32 -9.48
C ASP A 234 -6.04 -2.39 -8.33
N MET A 235 -6.66 -1.22 -8.25
CA MET A 235 -6.34 -0.24 -7.22
C MET A 235 -6.65 -0.74 -5.79
N VAL A 236 -7.54 -1.73 -5.61
CA VAL A 236 -7.77 -2.38 -4.30
C VAL A 236 -6.53 -3.17 -3.87
N LYS A 237 -5.99 -4.02 -4.75
CA LYS A 237 -4.78 -4.79 -4.47
C LYS A 237 -3.55 -3.88 -4.31
N LEU A 238 -3.44 -2.84 -5.14
CA LEU A 238 -2.36 -1.85 -5.03
C LEU A 238 -2.42 -1.11 -3.68
N GLN A 239 -3.59 -0.66 -3.22
CA GLN A 239 -3.74 -0.09 -1.88
C GLN A 239 -3.35 -1.06 -0.77
N GLY A 240 -3.59 -2.36 -0.95
CA GLY A 240 -3.11 -3.40 -0.06
C GLY A 240 -1.59 -3.40 0.07
N VAL A 241 -0.86 -3.21 -1.04
CA VAL A 241 0.61 -3.10 -1.03
C VAL A 241 1.04 -1.81 -0.35
N LEU A 242 0.42 -0.70 -0.74
CA LEU A 242 0.78 0.65 -0.31
C LEU A 242 0.40 0.97 1.13
N GLY A 243 -0.53 0.22 1.74
CA GLY A 243 -1.09 0.50 3.06
C GLY A 243 -0.86 -0.57 4.12
N CYS A 244 -0.01 -1.57 3.86
CA CYS A 244 0.16 -2.73 4.74
C CYS A 244 0.94 -2.46 6.04
N ALA A 245 1.40 -1.23 6.30
CA ALA A 245 2.16 -0.91 7.52
C ALA A 245 1.42 -1.26 8.82
N LEU A 246 0.08 -1.14 8.84
CA LEU A 246 -0.76 -1.49 9.99
C LEU A 246 -0.73 -2.98 10.34
N ALA A 247 -0.25 -3.81 9.44
CA ALA A 247 -0.07 -5.25 9.63
C ALA A 247 1.42 -5.66 9.64
N HIS A 248 2.35 -4.71 9.61
CA HIS A 248 3.78 -4.97 9.62
C HIS A 248 4.32 -5.29 11.03
N GLU A 249 5.43 -6.03 11.08
CA GLU A 249 6.05 -6.57 12.30
C GLU A 249 6.54 -5.49 13.27
N GLU A 250 7.06 -4.38 12.75
CA GLU A 250 7.59 -3.30 13.59
C GLU A 250 6.48 -2.54 14.31
N THR A 251 5.34 -2.29 13.66
CA THR A 251 4.13 -1.73 14.29
C THR A 251 3.60 -2.64 15.39
N ALA A 252 3.79 -3.96 15.27
CA ALA A 252 3.41 -4.91 16.32
C ALA A 252 4.30 -4.81 17.58
N ARG A 253 5.55 -4.31 17.45
CA ARG A 253 6.49 -4.18 18.57
C ARG A 253 6.07 -3.10 19.57
N GLU A 254 5.40 -2.04 19.12
CA GLU A 254 4.90 -0.96 19.98
C GLU A 254 3.83 -1.43 20.98
N PHE A 255 3.21 -2.59 20.73
CA PHE A 255 2.15 -3.17 21.55
C PHE A 255 2.60 -4.42 22.31
N ILE A 256 3.90 -4.68 22.44
CA ILE A 256 4.42 -5.85 23.19
C ILE A 256 4.02 -5.71 24.67
N PRO A 257 3.21 -6.64 25.22
CA PRO A 257 2.98 -6.70 26.66
C PRO A 257 4.28 -6.77 27.46
N PRO A 258 4.43 -6.03 28.57
CA PRO A 258 5.68 -6.01 29.36
C PRO A 258 6.18 -7.38 29.82
N TRP A 259 5.27 -8.36 29.95
CA TRP A 259 5.63 -9.71 30.36
C TRP A 259 6.34 -10.54 29.27
N LEU A 260 6.34 -10.08 28.02
CA LEU A 260 7.01 -10.71 26.88
C LEU A 260 8.43 -10.17 26.64
N ASP A 261 8.79 -9.04 27.25
CA ASP A 261 10.16 -8.53 27.28
C ASP A 261 11.00 -9.24 28.35
N VAL A 262 11.01 -10.58 28.30
CA VAL A 262 11.75 -11.41 29.25
C VAL A 262 13.22 -11.43 28.81
N LEU A 263 14.10 -10.84 29.62
CA LEU A 263 15.57 -10.78 29.44
C LEU A 263 16.10 -9.74 28.42
N GLY A 264 15.29 -8.76 28.00
CA GLY A 264 15.75 -7.66 27.13
C GLY A 264 16.00 -8.06 25.68
N ASN A 265 15.49 -9.22 25.24
CA ASN A 265 15.46 -9.68 23.86
C ASN A 265 14.16 -10.46 23.61
N VAL A 266 13.33 -9.97 22.70
CA VAL A 266 12.10 -10.66 22.28
C VAL A 266 12.47 -11.82 21.36
N ASP A 267 12.05 -13.03 21.70
CA ASP A 267 12.27 -14.22 20.86
C ASP A 267 11.50 -14.05 19.54
N SER A 268 12.08 -14.44 18.41
CA SER A 268 11.41 -14.33 17.10
C SER A 268 10.05 -15.03 17.10
N ALA A 269 9.90 -16.14 17.85
CA ALA A 269 8.61 -16.82 17.97
C ALA A 269 7.58 -16.01 18.79
N ALA A 270 8.02 -15.18 19.74
CA ALA A 270 7.16 -14.25 20.47
C ALA A 270 6.66 -13.13 19.55
N GLU A 271 7.52 -12.63 18.66
CA GLU A 271 7.13 -11.66 17.63
C GLU A 271 6.07 -12.25 16.70
N GLU A 272 6.26 -13.49 16.23
CA GLU A 272 5.27 -14.20 15.41
C GLU A 272 3.91 -14.35 16.11
N TYR A 273 3.92 -14.68 17.40
CA TYR A 273 2.71 -14.80 18.22
C TYR A 273 1.95 -13.47 18.34
N LEU A 274 2.66 -12.40 18.68
CA LEU A 274 2.05 -11.07 18.82
C LEU A 274 1.55 -10.51 17.51
N ARG A 275 2.30 -10.73 16.43
CA ARG A 275 1.92 -10.37 15.08
C ARG A 275 0.61 -11.05 14.67
N MET A 276 0.47 -12.34 14.95
CA MET A 276 -0.77 -13.07 14.69
C MET A 276 -1.95 -12.49 15.48
N PHE A 277 -1.76 -12.23 16.78
CA PHE A 277 -2.77 -11.58 17.60
C PHE A 277 -3.16 -10.21 17.04
N ASN A 278 -2.18 -9.36 16.71
CA ASN A 278 -2.41 -8.01 16.22
C ASN A 278 -3.21 -8.02 14.91
N VAL A 279 -2.89 -8.90 13.97
CA VAL A 279 -3.68 -9.03 12.73
C VAL A 279 -5.11 -9.45 13.03
N LEU A 280 -5.32 -10.45 13.90
CA LEU A 280 -6.67 -10.88 14.27
C LEU A 280 -7.46 -9.76 14.98
N ASP A 281 -6.84 -9.04 15.91
CA ASP A 281 -7.49 -7.93 16.63
C ASP A 281 -7.85 -6.77 15.69
N LYS A 282 -6.94 -6.39 14.77
CA LYS A 282 -7.22 -5.37 13.76
C LYS A 282 -8.34 -5.79 12.81
N LEU A 283 -8.34 -7.04 12.36
CA LEU A 283 -9.43 -7.58 11.53
C LEU A 283 -10.78 -7.50 12.24
N ILE A 284 -10.83 -7.87 13.53
CA ILE A 284 -12.06 -7.75 14.32
C ILE A 284 -12.50 -6.29 14.44
N ALA A 285 -11.58 -5.38 14.76
CA ALA A 285 -11.89 -3.97 14.90
C ALA A 285 -12.46 -3.37 13.61
N MET A 286 -11.91 -3.75 12.45
CA MET A 286 -12.41 -3.28 11.16
C MET A 286 -13.77 -3.90 10.80
N ILE A 287 -13.98 -5.21 11.02
CA ILE A 287 -15.28 -5.86 10.78
C ILE A 287 -16.37 -5.24 11.68
N LYS A 288 -16.05 -4.88 12.92
CA LYS A 288 -16.98 -4.15 13.80
C LYS A 288 -17.35 -2.78 13.23
N GLY A 289 -16.45 -2.14 12.49
CA GLY A 289 -16.72 -0.85 11.83
C GLY A 289 -17.69 -0.94 10.66
N THR A 290 -17.83 -2.12 10.03
CA THR A 290 -18.66 -2.31 8.84
C THR A 290 -20.05 -2.92 9.13
N ILE A 291 -20.28 -3.44 10.33
CA ILE A 291 -21.51 -4.16 10.69
C ILE A 291 -22.37 -3.33 11.65
N GLN A 292 -23.68 -3.31 11.39
CA GLN A 292 -24.66 -2.64 12.26
C GLN A 292 -25.47 -3.60 13.16
N ASP A 293 -25.46 -4.91 12.89
CA ASP A 293 -26.22 -5.89 13.69
C ASP A 293 -25.67 -5.99 15.13
N PRO A 294 -26.46 -5.64 16.16
CA PRO A 294 -25.99 -5.65 17.54
C PRO A 294 -25.57 -7.04 18.04
N ARG A 295 -26.16 -8.11 17.49
CA ARG A 295 -25.78 -9.48 17.86
C ARG A 295 -24.41 -9.84 17.30
N ALA A 296 -24.20 -9.65 16.00
CA ALA A 296 -22.89 -9.81 15.38
C ALA A 296 -21.80 -8.99 16.09
N LEU A 297 -22.09 -7.74 16.45
CA LEU A 297 -21.17 -6.90 17.24
C LEU A 297 -20.84 -7.51 18.61
N SER A 298 -21.85 -8.01 19.33
CA SER A 298 -21.66 -8.69 20.61
C SER A 298 -20.82 -9.97 20.48
N ASP A 299 -20.99 -10.73 19.40
CA ASP A 299 -20.20 -11.93 19.15
C ASP A 299 -18.75 -11.60 18.79
N LEU A 300 -18.51 -10.52 18.06
CA LEU A 300 -17.16 -10.00 17.79
C LEU A 300 -16.48 -9.49 19.08
N ASP A 301 -17.23 -8.82 19.97
CA ASP A 301 -16.72 -8.40 21.28
C ASP A 301 -16.26 -9.60 22.14
N LYS A 302 -17.03 -10.70 22.11
CA LYS A 302 -16.65 -11.93 22.81
C LYS A 302 -15.36 -12.52 22.23
N LEU A 303 -15.21 -12.58 20.90
CA LEU A 303 -13.99 -13.05 20.27
C LEU A 303 -12.80 -12.16 20.64
N GLN A 304 -12.96 -10.84 20.52
CA GLN A 304 -11.90 -9.88 20.85
C GLN A 304 -11.43 -10.08 22.29
N LYS A 305 -12.36 -10.23 23.23
CA LYS A 305 -12.05 -10.52 24.62
C LYS A 305 -11.31 -11.85 24.80
N ILE A 306 -11.73 -12.92 24.13
CA ILE A 306 -11.04 -14.23 24.19
C ILE A 306 -9.57 -14.11 23.75
N LEU A 307 -9.31 -13.38 22.66
CA LEU A 307 -7.95 -13.18 22.15
C LEU A 307 -7.13 -12.30 23.11
N GLN A 308 -7.71 -11.21 23.62
CA GLN A 308 -7.06 -10.32 24.58
C GLN A 308 -6.74 -11.04 25.89
N ASP A 309 -7.67 -11.85 26.42
CA ASP A 309 -7.45 -12.63 27.64
C ASP A 309 -6.31 -13.65 27.48
N LYS A 310 -6.07 -14.17 26.26
CA LYS A 310 -4.93 -15.05 25.97
C LYS A 310 -3.60 -14.30 26.02
N VAL A 311 -3.53 -13.09 25.46
CA VAL A 311 -2.31 -12.27 25.38
C VAL A 311 -2.01 -11.52 26.69
N ASN A 312 -3.03 -11.15 27.46
CA ASN A 312 -2.84 -10.39 28.71
C ASN A 312 -2.50 -11.27 29.92
N GLN A 313 -2.53 -12.60 29.77
CA GLN A 313 -2.07 -13.51 30.82
C GLN A 313 -0.56 -13.41 30.98
N ASN A 314 -0.10 -12.85 32.10
CA ASN A 314 1.32 -12.82 32.43
C ASN A 314 1.88 -14.26 32.55
N LYS A 315 2.86 -14.59 31.70
CA LYS A 315 3.58 -15.88 31.72
C LYS A 315 5.07 -15.72 32.02
N THR A 316 5.52 -14.61 32.61
CA THR A 316 6.95 -14.31 32.85
C THR A 316 7.67 -15.44 33.58
N GLU A 317 7.15 -15.88 34.74
CA GLU A 317 7.75 -16.97 35.52
C GLU A 317 7.87 -18.28 34.71
N LEU A 318 6.87 -18.58 33.88
CA LEU A 318 6.90 -19.75 32.99
C LEU A 318 8.01 -19.58 31.95
N LEU A 319 8.11 -18.42 31.30
CA LEU A 319 9.12 -18.17 30.26
C LEU A 319 10.55 -18.11 30.81
N GLU A 320 10.75 -17.58 32.01
CA GLU A 320 12.05 -17.54 32.69
C GLU A 320 12.56 -18.94 33.04
N SER A 321 11.64 -19.87 33.32
CA SER A 321 11.99 -21.27 33.64
C SER A 321 12.36 -22.13 32.41
N LYS A 322 12.28 -21.58 31.19
CA LYS A 322 12.39 -22.32 29.93
C LYS A 322 13.63 -21.96 29.13
N SER A 323 14.19 -22.96 28.44
CA SER A 323 15.21 -22.75 27.41
C SER A 323 14.65 -22.02 26.19
N SER A 324 15.50 -21.44 25.33
CA SER A 324 15.04 -20.76 24.11
C SER A 324 14.23 -21.69 23.19
N GLU A 325 14.64 -22.95 23.03
CA GLU A 325 13.90 -23.89 22.18
C GLU A 325 12.51 -24.25 22.76
N GLU A 326 12.41 -24.42 24.07
CA GLU A 326 11.12 -24.62 24.73
C GLU A 326 10.20 -23.39 24.60
N ARG A 327 10.76 -22.17 24.69
CA ARG A 327 9.99 -20.93 24.46
C ARG A 327 9.46 -20.86 23.03
N LYS A 328 10.28 -21.18 22.02
CA LYS A 328 9.84 -21.24 20.62
C LYS A 328 8.69 -22.24 20.43
N THR A 329 8.76 -23.41 21.04
CA THR A 329 7.67 -24.40 21.00
C THR A 329 6.40 -23.88 21.66
N LEU A 330 6.51 -23.23 22.84
CA LEU A 330 5.37 -22.63 23.53
C LEU A 330 4.69 -21.54 22.71
N PHE A 331 5.46 -20.62 22.12
CA PHE A 331 4.91 -19.55 21.29
C PHE A 331 4.21 -20.09 20.05
N LYS A 332 4.79 -21.09 19.37
CA LYS A 332 4.12 -21.76 18.25
C LYS A 332 2.79 -22.38 18.68
N GLN A 333 2.75 -23.01 19.86
CA GLN A 333 1.51 -23.55 20.41
C GLN A 333 0.48 -22.43 20.68
N TRP A 334 0.89 -21.33 21.31
CA TRP A 334 -0.01 -20.21 21.60
C TRP A 334 -0.55 -19.53 20.35
N SER A 335 0.27 -19.41 19.30
CA SER A 335 -0.19 -18.95 17.98
C SER A 335 -1.30 -19.85 17.42
N LEU A 336 -1.11 -21.16 17.47
CA LEU A 336 -2.16 -22.12 17.06
C LEU A 336 -3.41 -22.01 17.93
N GLU A 337 -3.27 -21.74 19.23
CA GLU A 337 -4.42 -21.53 20.11
C GLU A 337 -5.24 -20.28 19.77
N LEU A 338 -4.61 -19.21 19.28
CA LEU A 338 -5.33 -18.03 18.77
C LEU A 338 -6.17 -18.40 17.54
N VAL A 339 -5.58 -19.12 16.59
CA VAL A 339 -6.27 -19.59 15.39
C VAL A 339 -7.44 -20.51 15.74
N VAL A 340 -7.21 -21.48 16.63
CA VAL A 340 -8.25 -22.40 17.11
C VAL A 340 -9.38 -21.64 17.80
N ALA A 341 -9.08 -20.57 18.56
CA ALA A 341 -10.12 -19.75 19.18
C ALA A 341 -11.02 -19.08 18.13
N VAL A 342 -10.45 -18.56 17.04
CA VAL A 342 -11.21 -17.96 15.92
C VAL A 342 -12.05 -19.03 15.22
N GLU A 343 -11.50 -20.23 14.96
CA GLU A 343 -12.26 -21.32 14.34
C GLU A 343 -13.44 -21.80 15.20
N ILE A 344 -13.22 -21.99 16.50
CA ILE A 344 -14.27 -22.40 17.43
C ILE A 344 -15.36 -21.34 17.49
N TRP A 345 -14.97 -20.07 17.63
CA TRP A 345 -15.90 -18.95 17.62
C TRP A 345 -16.74 -18.92 16.34
N SER A 346 -16.11 -18.99 15.17
CA SER A 346 -16.75 -18.99 13.86
C SER A 346 -17.80 -20.11 13.72
N ARG A 347 -17.48 -21.32 14.20
CA ARG A 347 -18.40 -22.47 14.20
C ARG A 347 -19.56 -22.30 15.21
N SER A 348 -19.33 -21.60 16.31
CA SER A 348 -20.30 -21.40 17.40
C SER A 348 -21.38 -20.35 17.10
N LEU A 349 -21.19 -19.53 16.06
CA LEU A 349 -22.18 -18.53 15.64
C LEU A 349 -23.53 -19.18 15.27
N GLU A 350 -24.62 -18.45 15.50
CA GLU A 350 -25.95 -18.85 15.04
C GLU A 350 -26.01 -18.93 13.52
N ASP A 351 -26.79 -19.86 12.99
CA ASP A 351 -26.94 -20.01 11.55
C ASP A 351 -27.61 -18.77 10.94
N GLY A 352 -26.97 -18.19 9.93
CA GLY A 352 -27.43 -16.98 9.28
C GLY A 352 -26.37 -16.37 8.35
N PRO A 353 -26.68 -15.22 7.73
CA PRO A 353 -25.77 -14.54 6.80
C PRO A 353 -24.42 -14.20 7.42
N PHE A 354 -24.41 -13.70 8.66
CA PHE A 354 -23.19 -13.34 9.37
C PHE A 354 -22.23 -14.53 9.55
N LYS A 355 -22.74 -15.69 10.00
CA LYS A 355 -21.94 -16.92 10.11
C LYS A 355 -21.38 -17.37 8.77
N THR A 356 -22.17 -17.28 7.69
CA THR A 356 -21.72 -17.63 6.34
C THR A 356 -20.56 -16.75 5.90
N HIS A 357 -20.69 -15.42 6.06
CA HIS A 357 -19.65 -14.45 5.73
C HIS A 357 -18.38 -14.65 6.56
N VAL A 358 -18.52 -14.78 7.88
CA VAL A 358 -17.42 -15.05 8.79
C VAL A 358 -16.73 -16.37 8.45
N SER A 359 -17.48 -17.43 8.14
CA SER A 359 -16.90 -18.71 7.78
C SER A 359 -16.10 -18.64 6.48
N LEU A 360 -16.54 -17.86 5.49
CA LEU A 360 -15.80 -17.63 4.25
C LEU A 360 -14.49 -16.89 4.53
N LEU A 361 -14.57 -15.75 5.23
CA LEU A 361 -13.40 -14.95 5.62
C LEU A 361 -12.40 -15.77 6.43
N THR A 362 -12.88 -16.52 7.41
CA THR A 362 -12.02 -17.35 8.29
C THR A 362 -11.25 -18.39 7.48
N LYS A 363 -11.90 -19.03 6.50
CA LYS A 363 -11.25 -20.02 5.61
C LYS A 363 -10.16 -19.40 4.73
N GLN A 364 -10.35 -18.16 4.29
CA GLN A 364 -9.38 -17.45 3.45
C GLN A 364 -8.23 -16.85 4.28
N ILE A 365 -8.53 -16.23 5.43
CA ILE A 365 -7.58 -15.48 6.24
C ILE A 365 -6.65 -16.38 7.05
N ILE A 366 -7.16 -17.44 7.71
CA ILE A 366 -6.35 -18.26 8.61
C ILE A 366 -5.09 -18.84 7.92
N PRO A 367 -5.19 -19.47 6.73
CA PRO A 367 -4.01 -19.98 6.05
C PRO A 367 -2.97 -18.90 5.73
N LEU A 368 -3.45 -17.70 5.37
CA LEU A 368 -2.59 -16.56 5.06
C LEU A 368 -1.89 -15.98 6.29
N VAL A 369 -2.61 -15.86 7.41
CA VAL A 369 -2.03 -15.41 8.69
C VAL A 369 -0.97 -16.39 9.19
N LEU A 370 -1.18 -17.70 8.98
CA LEU A 370 -0.20 -18.73 9.30
C LEU A 370 1.02 -18.72 8.38
N LYS A 371 0.83 -18.51 7.07
CA LYS A 371 1.92 -18.43 6.08
C LYS A 371 2.72 -17.13 6.19
N TRP A 372 2.05 -16.05 6.57
CA TRP A 372 2.60 -14.71 6.68
C TRP A 372 3.29 -14.20 5.40
N GLU A 373 2.58 -14.27 4.28
CA GLU A 373 3.07 -13.79 2.99
C GLU A 373 2.42 -12.45 2.63
N TRP A 374 3.24 -11.47 2.24
CA TRP A 374 2.85 -10.09 1.94
C TRP A 374 3.47 -9.61 0.64
N GLY A 375 2.67 -8.96 -0.20
CA GLY A 375 3.09 -8.24 -1.39
C GLY A 375 3.90 -9.04 -2.42
N PRO A 376 3.75 -10.37 -2.57
CA PRO A 376 4.50 -11.11 -3.57
C PRO A 376 4.16 -10.55 -4.97
N THR A 377 5.17 -10.01 -5.64
CA THR A 377 5.02 -9.40 -6.97
C THR A 377 6.00 -10.06 -7.93
N GLY A 378 5.52 -10.39 -9.13
CA GLY A 378 6.34 -10.99 -10.20
C GLY A 378 7.52 -10.08 -10.55
N ASN A 379 8.74 -10.62 -10.42
CA ASN A 379 9.98 -9.86 -10.50
C ASN A 379 10.44 -9.68 -11.94
N PHE A 380 10.32 -8.46 -12.46
CA PHE A 380 10.81 -8.16 -13.81
C PHE A 380 12.34 -8.21 -13.93
N LEU A 381 13.07 -8.16 -12.81
CA LEU A 381 14.53 -8.24 -12.77
C LEU A 381 15.05 -9.68 -12.58
N TYR A 382 14.17 -10.70 -12.57
CA TYR A 382 14.61 -12.09 -12.38
C TYR A 382 15.63 -12.53 -13.43
N GLN A 383 16.80 -12.97 -12.96
CA GLN A 383 17.98 -13.32 -13.76
C GLN A 383 18.44 -12.20 -14.71
N TYR A 384 18.08 -10.94 -14.46
CA TYR A 384 18.48 -9.82 -15.31
C TYR A 384 20.00 -9.65 -15.30
N GLN A 385 20.60 -9.60 -16.49
CA GLN A 385 22.06 -9.61 -16.67
C GLN A 385 22.62 -8.18 -16.70
N ASP A 386 22.66 -7.52 -15.55
CA ASP A 386 23.31 -6.23 -15.37
C ASP A 386 24.03 -6.17 -14.01
N SER A 387 25.32 -5.80 -14.02
CA SER A 387 26.16 -5.74 -12.82
C SER A 387 25.78 -4.63 -11.84
N SER A 388 25.00 -3.63 -12.28
CA SER A 388 24.47 -2.56 -11.43
C SER A 388 23.26 -3.00 -10.60
N ILE A 389 22.62 -4.12 -10.96
CA ILE A 389 21.45 -4.63 -10.25
C ILE A 389 21.89 -5.53 -9.09
N PRO A 390 21.50 -5.22 -7.84
CA PRO A 390 21.83 -6.06 -6.69
C PRO A 390 21.34 -7.50 -6.87
N GLN A 391 22.14 -8.47 -6.42
CA GLN A 391 21.80 -9.89 -6.54
C GLN A 391 20.47 -10.23 -5.83
N CYS A 392 20.10 -9.50 -4.78
CA CYS A 392 18.81 -9.68 -4.12
C CYS A 392 17.62 -9.40 -5.03
N LEU A 393 17.74 -8.47 -5.99
CA LEU A 393 16.69 -8.16 -6.96
C LEU A 393 16.69 -9.06 -8.19
N SER A 394 17.76 -9.81 -8.47
CA SER A 394 17.80 -10.69 -9.65
C SER A 394 17.72 -12.19 -9.33
N SER A 395 17.90 -12.58 -8.07
CA SER A 395 18.00 -13.99 -7.67
C SER A 395 16.67 -14.75 -7.55
N LYS A 396 15.54 -14.06 -7.42
CA LYS A 396 14.22 -14.68 -7.17
C LYS A 396 13.22 -14.27 -8.23
N GLU A 397 12.33 -15.18 -8.62
CA GLU A 397 11.20 -14.90 -9.53
C GLU A 397 10.21 -13.87 -8.98
N ARG A 398 10.29 -13.57 -7.68
CA ARG A 398 9.40 -12.65 -6.99
C ARG A 398 10.17 -11.77 -6.01
N PHE A 399 9.74 -10.53 -5.92
CA PHE A 399 10.13 -9.56 -4.90
C PHE A 399 8.90 -9.22 -4.06
N HIS A 400 9.10 -8.62 -2.89
CA HIS A 400 8.01 -8.38 -1.94
C HIS A 400 7.86 -6.88 -1.72
N LEU A 401 6.79 -6.31 -2.27
CA LEU A 401 6.48 -4.90 -2.12
C LEU A 401 5.67 -4.65 -0.85
N VAL A 402 6.08 -3.66 -0.06
CA VAL A 402 5.37 -3.23 1.15
C VAL A 402 5.28 -1.71 1.22
N ASP A 403 4.47 -1.22 2.16
CA ASP A 403 4.22 0.21 2.40
C ASP A 403 5.52 0.98 2.58
N ALA A 404 5.76 1.98 1.73
CA ALA A 404 6.95 2.82 1.79
C ALA A 404 7.06 3.63 3.09
N GLY A 405 5.93 3.90 3.75
CA GLY A 405 5.88 4.59 5.04
C GLY A 405 6.62 3.86 6.16
N LEU A 406 6.92 2.56 5.98
CA LEU A 406 7.77 1.79 6.90
C LEU A 406 9.24 2.20 6.84
N LEU A 407 9.70 2.78 5.72
CA LEU A 407 11.07 3.24 5.56
C LEU A 407 11.18 4.76 5.70
N ILE A 408 10.37 5.50 4.95
CA ILE A 408 10.28 6.96 5.02
C ILE A 408 8.80 7.32 4.95
N ASN A 409 8.31 8.02 5.98
CA ASN A 409 6.88 8.35 6.08
C ASN A 409 6.40 9.40 5.07
N VAL A 410 7.22 9.79 4.09
CA VAL A 410 6.88 10.68 2.98
C VAL A 410 7.58 10.18 1.71
N GLY A 411 6.93 10.34 0.55
CA GLY A 411 7.38 9.81 -0.74
C GLY A 411 8.60 10.51 -1.37
N TYR A 412 9.52 11.09 -0.60
CA TYR A 412 10.61 11.92 -1.13
C TYR A 412 11.47 11.27 -2.23
N PRO A 413 11.92 10.00 -2.13
CA PRO A 413 12.88 9.44 -3.08
C PRO A 413 12.44 9.48 -4.55
N SER A 414 11.14 9.38 -4.82
CA SER A 414 10.59 9.55 -6.18
C SER A 414 10.77 10.98 -6.74
N PHE A 415 10.88 11.99 -5.89
CA PHE A 415 10.81 13.40 -6.28
C PHE A 415 12.12 14.16 -6.11
N LEU A 416 13.14 13.53 -5.52
CA LEU A 416 14.46 14.13 -5.36
C LEU A 416 15.36 13.87 -6.59
N GLY A 417 16.25 14.81 -6.87
CA GLY A 417 17.21 14.74 -7.97
C GLY A 417 16.65 15.19 -9.31
N ASP A 418 17.44 14.98 -10.37
CA ASP A 418 17.23 15.61 -11.68
C ASP A 418 16.08 14.97 -12.50
N LYS A 419 15.56 13.80 -12.10
CA LYS A 419 14.54 13.06 -12.87
C LYS A 419 13.26 13.90 -13.07
N ARG A 420 12.77 14.53 -12.00
CA ARG A 420 11.56 15.38 -11.99
C ARG A 420 11.87 16.86 -11.78
N ASP A 421 13.11 17.19 -11.41
CA ASP A 421 13.61 18.57 -11.25
C ASP A 421 12.66 19.43 -10.41
N ILE A 422 12.32 18.97 -9.20
CA ILE A 422 11.32 19.61 -8.34
C ILE A 422 11.88 20.86 -7.66
N ASP A 423 11.24 22.01 -7.87
CA ASP A 423 11.60 23.29 -7.26
C ASP A 423 11.01 23.47 -5.86
N LEU A 424 9.79 22.97 -5.63
CA LEU A 424 9.06 23.13 -4.37
C LEU A 424 8.31 21.86 -4.01
N ILE A 425 8.54 21.39 -2.78
CA ILE A 425 7.82 20.28 -2.16
C ILE A 425 6.88 20.82 -1.08
N ILE A 426 5.58 20.55 -1.23
CA ILE A 426 4.57 20.75 -0.20
C ILE A 426 4.32 19.40 0.46
N ALA A 427 4.86 19.17 1.65
CA ALA A 427 4.77 17.89 2.35
C ALA A 427 4.00 18.03 3.67
N PRO A 428 2.66 17.92 3.68
CA PRO A 428 1.90 17.88 4.93
C PRO A 428 2.19 16.60 5.70
N GLU A 429 2.63 16.78 6.96
CA GLU A 429 2.92 15.70 7.88
C GLU A 429 1.68 15.33 8.71
N SER A 430 1.32 14.05 8.67
CA SER A 430 0.12 13.47 9.30
C SER A 430 0.46 12.45 10.39
N SER A 431 1.71 12.36 10.84
CA SER A 431 2.12 11.52 11.97
C SER A 431 1.42 11.92 13.26
N ALA A 432 1.05 10.92 14.07
CA ALA A 432 0.51 11.15 15.42
C ALA A 432 1.62 11.45 16.44
N GLY A 433 2.88 11.13 16.09
CA GLY A 433 4.07 11.28 16.91
C GLY A 433 4.86 12.54 16.58
N ASN A 434 6.17 12.38 16.34
CA ASN A 434 7.06 13.48 16.08
C ASN A 434 6.88 14.03 14.65
N MET A 435 6.57 15.32 14.50
CA MET A 435 6.31 15.93 13.20
C MET A 435 7.57 16.18 12.35
N PHE A 436 8.77 16.04 12.91
CA PHE A 436 10.05 16.33 12.23
C PHE A 436 11.07 15.20 12.43
N GLU A 437 10.58 13.97 12.53
CA GLU A 437 11.41 12.76 12.46
C GLU A 437 11.95 12.57 11.03
#